data_AF-A0A7V2KR45-F1
#
_entry.id   AF-A0A7V2KR45-F1
#
_cell.length_a   1.000
_cell.length_b   1.000
_cell.length_c   1.000
_cell.angle_alpha   90.00
_cell.angle_beta   90.00
_cell.angle_gamma   90.00
#
_symmetry.space_group_name_H-M   'P 1'
#
loop_
_entity.id
_entity.type
_entity.pdbx_description
1 polymer ?
#
loop_
_entity_poly.entity_id
_entity_poly.type
_entity_poly.pdbx_seq_one_letter_code
_entity_poly.pdbx_strand_id
1 'polypeptide(L)'
;MVLKRFNILALFLIMALLVTMLPACTPVFTAESYMAVIPGVLHSGQTEEVSLALFEGDRLVSGDVEISLLSDGEEILNVEKSIDGRGTISLNIPNIGDGDYEIVFKGTGFEGRATVKVEKSFLTFIETDKPIYKPGQTIGISLYTVNNELRPVQEQVTVEILDAKGIKILRTDVTTDEYGMASLE
;
A
#
# COMPACT_ATOMS: atom_id res chain seq x y z
N MET A 1 69.07 -29.90 4.89
CA MET A 1 67.91 -29.75 5.82
C MET A 1 66.99 -28.56 5.48
N VAL A 2 67.39 -27.63 4.59
CA VAL A 2 66.65 -26.40 4.24
C VAL A 2 65.51 -26.64 3.23
N LEU A 3 65.67 -27.55 2.27
CA LEU A 3 64.68 -27.80 1.20
C LEU A 3 63.37 -28.43 1.71
N LYS A 4 63.42 -29.25 2.78
CA LYS A 4 62.22 -29.83 3.41
C LYS A 4 61.36 -28.80 4.14
N ARG A 5 61.96 -27.73 4.69
CA ARG A 5 61.23 -26.68 5.42
C ARG A 5 60.46 -25.75 4.47
N PHE A 6 60.97 -25.54 3.25
CA PHE A 6 60.32 -24.73 2.22
C PHE A 6 59.04 -25.39 1.69
N ASN A 7 59.06 -26.71 1.45
CA ASN A 7 57.87 -27.44 1.01
C ASN A 7 56.77 -27.49 2.08
N ILE A 8 57.13 -27.57 3.36
CA ILE A 8 56.14 -27.55 4.46
C ILE A 8 55.50 -26.16 4.56
N LEU A 9 56.29 -25.09 4.43
CA LEU A 9 55.77 -23.72 4.45
C LEU A 9 54.85 -23.44 3.25
N ALA A 10 55.22 -23.91 2.05
CA ALA A 10 54.40 -23.79 0.85
C ALA A 10 53.08 -24.57 0.97
N LEU A 11 53.11 -25.77 1.55
CA LEU A 11 51.90 -26.57 1.80
C LEU A 11 50.96 -25.87 2.80
N PHE A 12 51.50 -25.28 3.86
CA PHE A 12 50.72 -24.49 4.82
C PHE A 12 50.08 -23.25 4.17
N LEU A 13 50.80 -22.58 3.26
CA LEU A 13 50.31 -21.39 2.57
C LEU A 13 49.22 -21.72 1.56
N ILE A 14 49.35 -22.85 0.84
CA ILE A 14 48.31 -23.38 -0.05
C ILE A 14 47.08 -23.81 0.75
N MET A 15 47.26 -24.45 1.90
CA MET A 15 46.15 -24.86 2.76
C MET A 15 45.41 -23.66 3.37
N ALA A 16 46.13 -22.61 3.78
CA ALA A 16 45.52 -21.36 4.23
C ALA A 16 44.73 -20.66 3.11
N LEU A 17 45.26 -20.66 1.87
CA LEU A 17 44.56 -20.12 0.70
C LEU A 17 43.31 -20.95 0.36
N LEU A 18 43.37 -22.28 0.49
CA LEU A 18 42.23 -23.17 0.26
C LEU A 18 41.12 -22.97 1.32
N VAL A 19 41.49 -22.66 2.57
CA VAL A 19 40.54 -22.38 3.65
C VAL A 19 39.76 -21.09 3.42
N THR A 20 40.35 -20.09 2.73
CA THR A 20 39.62 -18.86 2.33
C THR A 20 38.64 -19.07 1.16
N MET A 21 38.78 -20.18 0.43
CA MET A 21 37.89 -20.55 -0.69
C MET A 21 36.77 -21.50 -0.25
N LEU A 22 36.69 -21.87 1.04
CA LEU A 22 35.52 -22.55 1.57
C LEU A 22 34.36 -21.55 1.52
N PRO A 23 33.23 -21.87 0.86
CA PRO A 23 32.05 -21.03 0.93
C PRO A 23 31.69 -20.90 2.40
N ALA A 24 31.73 -19.67 2.91
CA ALA A 24 31.21 -19.37 4.23
C ALA A 24 29.73 -19.75 4.20
N CYS A 25 29.41 -20.90 4.81
CA CYS A 25 28.03 -21.33 5.00
C CYS A 25 27.49 -20.45 6.13
N THR A 26 27.14 -19.20 5.79
CA THR A 26 26.39 -18.35 6.69
C THR A 26 24.99 -18.95 6.80
N PRO A 27 24.51 -19.30 8.00
CA PRO A 27 23.13 -19.72 8.15
C PRO A 27 22.24 -18.59 7.64
N VAL A 28 21.49 -18.85 6.57
CA VAL A 28 20.39 -17.99 6.15
C VAL A 28 19.28 -18.24 7.14
N PHE A 29 19.22 -17.43 8.19
CA PHE A 29 18.11 -17.47 9.14
C PHE A 29 16.85 -17.19 8.34
N THR A 30 15.98 -18.20 8.29
CA THR A 30 14.75 -18.21 7.51
C THR A 30 13.61 -18.04 8.49
N ALA A 31 12.76 -17.05 8.29
CA ALA A 31 11.63 -16.81 9.19
C ALA A 31 10.66 -18.00 9.17
N GLU A 32 10.51 -18.70 10.31
CA GLU A 32 9.58 -19.82 10.44
C GLU A 32 8.15 -19.36 10.74
N SER A 33 7.98 -18.15 11.28
CA SER A 33 6.67 -17.59 11.57
C SER A 33 6.66 -16.06 11.38
N TYR A 34 5.46 -15.51 11.23
CA TYR A 34 5.26 -14.09 10.96
C TYR A 34 4.02 -13.55 11.69
N MET A 35 3.99 -12.24 11.87
CA MET A 35 2.80 -11.49 12.28
C MET A 35 2.62 -10.33 11.31
N ALA A 36 1.46 -10.26 10.66
CA ALA A 36 1.09 -9.19 9.75
C ALA A 36 -0.15 -8.46 10.28
N VAL A 37 -0.12 -7.13 10.24
CA VAL A 37 -1.24 -6.26 10.58
C VAL A 37 -1.55 -5.38 9.37
N ILE A 38 -2.79 -5.44 8.91
CA ILE A 38 -3.28 -4.75 7.73
C ILE A 38 -4.61 -4.07 8.02
N PRO A 39 -4.91 -2.89 7.42
CA PRO A 39 -6.25 -2.32 7.44
C PRO A 39 -7.28 -3.29 6.83
N GLY A 40 -8.47 -3.37 7.42
CA GLY A 40 -9.58 -4.15 6.86
C GLY A 40 -10.19 -3.52 5.60
N VAL A 41 -9.97 -2.22 5.41
CA VAL A 41 -10.38 -1.45 4.23
C VAL A 41 -9.15 -0.75 3.69
N LEU A 42 -8.87 -0.92 2.40
CA LEU A 42 -7.83 -0.25 1.63
C LEU A 42 -8.49 0.74 0.68
N HIS A 43 -7.86 1.89 0.46
CA HIS A 43 -8.45 2.90 -0.41
C HIS A 43 -7.89 2.87 -1.82
N SER A 44 -8.79 2.79 -2.80
CA SER A 44 -8.46 2.80 -4.22
C SER A 44 -7.70 4.08 -4.58
N GLY A 45 -6.57 3.93 -5.29
CA GLY A 45 -5.72 5.05 -5.69
C GLY A 45 -4.86 5.66 -4.58
N GLN A 46 -4.85 5.10 -3.37
CA GLN A 46 -4.08 5.60 -2.22
C GLN A 46 -2.92 4.67 -1.86
N THR A 47 -1.97 5.20 -1.07
CA THR A 47 -0.88 4.42 -0.50
C THR A 47 -1.27 3.93 0.88
N GLU A 48 -1.36 2.62 1.06
CA GLU A 48 -1.69 1.96 2.33
C GLU A 48 -0.44 1.34 2.96
N GLU A 49 -0.45 1.13 4.28
CA GLU A 49 0.69 0.56 5.00
C GLU A 49 0.33 -0.77 5.69
N VAL A 50 1.21 -1.76 5.50
CA VAL A 50 1.15 -3.05 6.20
C VAL A 50 2.33 -3.18 7.14
N SER A 51 2.06 -3.49 8.41
CA SER A 51 3.10 -3.76 9.40
C SER A 51 3.39 -5.26 9.51
N LEU A 52 4.66 -5.64 9.50
CA LEU A 52 5.11 -7.03 9.61
C LEU A 52 6.19 -7.21 10.68
N ALA A 53 6.19 -8.41 11.26
CA ALA A 53 7.27 -8.93 12.10
C ALA A 53 7.57 -10.38 11.71
N LEU A 54 8.86 -10.70 11.58
CA LEU A 54 9.37 -12.01 11.18
C LEU A 54 10.11 -12.68 12.34
N PHE A 55 9.87 -13.98 12.55
CA PHE A 55 10.38 -14.70 13.70
C PHE A 55 10.96 -16.07 13.35
N GLU A 56 12.01 -16.45 14.08
CA GLU A 56 12.50 -17.83 14.23
C GLU A 56 12.47 -18.16 15.73
N GLY A 57 11.53 -19.01 16.15
CA GLY A 57 11.22 -19.20 17.56
C GLY A 57 10.80 -17.88 18.25
N ASP A 58 11.58 -17.42 19.22
CA ASP A 58 11.36 -16.18 19.97
C ASP A 58 12.20 -14.98 19.47
N ARG A 59 12.98 -15.16 18.40
CA ARG A 59 13.91 -14.15 17.87
C ARG A 59 13.35 -13.48 16.63
N LEU A 60 13.56 -12.17 16.54
CA LEU A 60 13.33 -11.43 15.30
C LEU A 60 14.45 -11.74 14.31
N VAL A 61 14.09 -12.02 13.07
CA VAL A 61 15.03 -12.34 11.98
C VAL A 61 14.73 -11.51 10.74
N SER A 62 15.74 -11.31 9.91
CA SER A 62 15.56 -10.63 8.63
C SER A 62 15.08 -11.61 7.56
N GLY A 63 14.30 -11.14 6.59
CA GLY A 63 13.82 -11.98 5.49
C GLY A 63 13.06 -11.20 4.43
N ASP A 64 12.97 -11.78 3.25
CA ASP A 64 12.23 -11.21 2.13
C ASP A 64 10.76 -11.59 2.20
N VAL A 65 9.89 -10.61 1.97
CA VAL A 65 8.45 -10.75 1.99
C VAL A 65 7.87 -10.21 0.70
N GLU A 66 7.03 -11.02 0.06
CA GLU A 66 6.22 -10.67 -1.09
C GLU A 66 4.76 -10.48 -0.64
N ILE A 67 4.13 -9.38 -1.06
CA ILE A 67 2.72 -9.08 -0.82
C ILE A 67 2.03 -8.91 -2.16
N SER A 68 1.04 -9.77 -2.43
CA SER A 68 0.18 -9.67 -3.61
C SER A 68 -1.25 -9.30 -3.21
N LEU A 69 -1.88 -8.39 -3.96
CA LEU A 69 -3.32 -8.13 -3.94
C LEU A 69 -3.96 -8.79 -5.16
N LEU A 70 -4.99 -9.60 -4.95
CA LEU A 70 -5.65 -10.38 -5.98
C LEU A 70 -7.15 -10.05 -6.07
N SER A 71 -7.67 -10.11 -7.30
CA SER A 71 -9.10 -10.05 -7.62
C SER A 71 -9.46 -11.32 -8.38
N ASP A 72 -10.36 -12.14 -7.85
CA ASP A 72 -10.79 -13.40 -8.48
C ASP A 72 -9.61 -14.34 -8.89
N GLY A 73 -8.52 -14.29 -8.13
CA GLY A 73 -7.30 -15.06 -8.39
C GLY A 73 -6.31 -14.43 -9.38
N GLU A 74 -6.65 -13.29 -9.99
CA GLU A 74 -5.73 -12.49 -10.79
C GLU A 74 -4.96 -11.49 -9.93
N GLU A 75 -3.65 -11.40 -10.12
CA GLU A 75 -2.79 -10.46 -9.38
C GLU A 75 -2.94 -9.03 -9.92
N ILE A 76 -3.27 -8.10 -9.02
CA ILE A 76 -3.51 -6.68 -9.30
C ILE A 76 -2.31 -5.82 -8.89
N LEU A 77 -1.67 -6.17 -7.77
CA LEU A 77 -0.50 -5.50 -7.21
C LEU A 77 0.42 -6.55 -6.62
N ASN A 78 1.73 -6.39 -6.80
CA ASN A 78 2.75 -7.19 -6.12
C ASN A 78 3.89 -6.29 -5.64
N VAL A 79 4.30 -6.47 -4.39
CA VAL A 79 5.38 -5.72 -3.75
C VAL A 79 6.28 -6.69 -2.98
N GLU A 80 7.57 -6.65 -3.29
CA GLU A 80 8.60 -7.39 -2.57
C GLU A 80 9.44 -6.43 -1.71
N LYS A 81 9.70 -6.80 -0.45
CA LYS A 81 10.55 -6.02 0.45
C LYS A 81 11.28 -6.92 1.44
N SER A 82 12.57 -6.62 1.65
CA SER A 82 13.35 -7.20 2.74
C SER A 82 13.01 -6.51 4.06
N ILE A 83 12.62 -7.28 5.06
CA ILE A 83 12.27 -6.83 6.41
C ILE A 83 13.38 -7.25 7.36
N ASP A 84 13.87 -6.32 8.19
CA ASP A 84 14.86 -6.61 9.22
C ASP A 84 14.18 -6.75 10.60
N GLY A 85 13.71 -7.96 10.91
CA GLY A 85 12.96 -8.25 12.13
C GLY A 85 11.53 -7.69 12.10
N ARG A 86 11.38 -6.37 12.08
CA ARG A 86 10.08 -5.65 11.97
C ARG A 86 10.16 -4.57 10.92
N GLY A 87 9.05 -4.32 10.23
CA GLY A 87 9.01 -3.25 9.26
C GLY A 87 7.61 -2.99 8.71
N THR A 88 7.53 -1.97 7.86
CA THR A 88 6.32 -1.59 7.16
C THR A 88 6.54 -1.69 5.66
N ILE A 89 5.53 -2.17 4.94
CA ILE A 89 5.49 -2.21 3.48
C ILE A 89 4.38 -1.25 3.02
N SER A 90 4.74 -0.32 2.15
CA SER A 90 3.78 0.61 1.52
C SER A 90 3.22 -0.04 0.26
N LEU A 91 1.90 -0.10 0.17
CA LEU A 91 1.15 -0.64 -0.96
C LEU A 91 0.52 0.52 -1.72
N ASN A 92 0.93 0.73 -2.97
CA ASN A 92 0.28 1.72 -3.83
C ASN A 92 -0.91 1.05 -4.50
N ILE A 93 -2.11 1.23 -3.93
CA ILE A 93 -3.32 0.59 -4.42
C ILE A 93 -3.71 1.27 -5.74
N PRO A 94 -3.84 0.51 -6.85
CA PRO A 94 -4.27 1.09 -8.11
C PRO A 94 -5.72 1.59 -8.04
N ASN A 95 -6.13 2.40 -9.02
CA ASN A 95 -7.51 2.84 -9.17
C ASN A 95 -8.39 1.68 -9.66
N ILE A 96 -8.87 0.86 -8.71
CA ILE A 96 -9.74 -0.30 -8.91
C ILE A 96 -11.11 -0.07 -8.28
N GLY A 97 -12.09 -0.88 -8.68
CA GLY A 97 -13.47 -0.76 -8.21
C GLY A 97 -13.65 -1.19 -6.76
N ASP A 98 -14.79 -0.82 -6.19
CA ASP A 98 -15.16 -1.23 -4.84
C ASP A 98 -15.44 -2.74 -4.80
N GLY A 99 -14.93 -3.43 -3.78
CA GLY A 99 -15.13 -4.88 -3.68
C GLY A 99 -14.32 -5.55 -2.59
N ASP A 100 -14.49 -6.86 -2.50
CA ASP A 100 -13.67 -7.72 -1.65
C ASP A 100 -12.51 -8.27 -2.48
N TYR A 101 -11.31 -8.19 -1.94
CA TYR A 101 -10.06 -8.61 -2.56
C TYR A 101 -9.31 -9.56 -1.63
N GLU A 102 -8.45 -10.39 -2.20
CA GLU A 102 -7.58 -11.27 -1.42
C GLU A 102 -6.18 -10.67 -1.34
N ILE A 103 -5.63 -10.55 -0.14
CA ILE A 103 -4.22 -10.24 0.04
C ILE A 103 -3.46 -11.49 0.45
N VAL A 104 -2.32 -11.71 -0.19
CA VAL A 104 -1.46 -12.87 0.02
C VAL A 104 -0.09 -12.40 0.48
N PHE A 105 0.37 -12.93 1.60
CA PHE A 105 1.70 -12.70 2.15
C PHE A 105 2.53 -13.95 1.93
N LYS A 106 3.68 -13.83 1.27
CA LYS A 106 4.63 -14.92 1.09
C LYS A 106 5.98 -14.52 1.62
N GLY A 107 6.62 -15.44 2.31
CA GLY A 107 8.03 -15.34 2.65
C GLY A 107 8.65 -16.73 2.67
N THR A 108 9.93 -16.79 2.99
CA THR A 108 10.65 -18.06 3.01
C THR A 108 10.09 -18.96 4.12
N GLY A 109 9.25 -19.93 3.77
CA GLY A 109 8.68 -20.91 4.70
C GLY A 109 7.28 -20.58 5.24
N PHE A 110 6.67 -19.47 4.83
CA PHE A 110 5.30 -19.13 5.23
C PHE A 110 4.47 -18.55 4.09
N GLU A 111 3.16 -18.78 4.16
CA GLU A 111 2.16 -18.16 3.30
C GLU A 111 0.92 -17.83 4.13
N GLY A 112 0.41 -16.61 3.98
CA GLY A 112 -0.80 -16.11 4.62
C GLY A 112 -1.77 -15.54 3.61
N ARG A 113 -3.07 -15.69 3.87
CA ARG A 113 -4.13 -15.06 3.07
C ARG A 113 -5.12 -14.36 3.98
N ALA A 114 -5.62 -13.21 3.54
CA ALA A 114 -6.70 -12.49 4.20
C ALA A 114 -7.61 -11.82 3.17
N THR A 115 -8.89 -11.69 3.50
CA THR A 115 -9.83 -10.88 2.71
C THR A 115 -9.79 -9.44 3.21
N VAL A 116 -9.66 -8.49 2.30
CA VAL A 116 -9.70 -7.05 2.56
C VAL A 116 -10.75 -6.42 1.66
N LYS A 117 -11.34 -5.32 2.10
CA LYS A 117 -12.22 -4.52 1.24
C LYS A 117 -11.42 -3.42 0.58
N VAL A 118 -11.63 -3.17 -0.71
CA VAL A 118 -11.12 -1.97 -1.39
C VAL A 118 -12.31 -1.06 -1.66
N GLU A 119 -12.16 0.23 -1.33
CA GLU A 119 -13.18 1.24 -1.58
C GLU A 119 -12.55 2.50 -2.16
N LYS A 120 -13.23 3.14 -3.12
CA LYS A 120 -12.91 4.50 -3.52
C LYS A 120 -13.44 5.47 -2.46
N SER A 121 -12.54 6.14 -1.75
CA SER A 121 -12.91 7.11 -0.71
C SER A 121 -12.43 8.52 -1.04
N PHE A 122 -13.39 9.43 -1.06
CA PHE A 122 -13.19 10.87 -1.04
C PHE A 122 -14.39 11.54 -0.35
N LEU A 123 -14.15 12.70 0.24
CA LEU A 123 -15.18 13.55 0.82
C LEU A 123 -15.50 14.67 -0.15
N THR A 124 -16.78 15.00 -0.27
CA THR A 124 -17.25 16.18 -1.01
C THR A 124 -17.90 17.15 -0.03
N PHE A 125 -17.41 18.38 0.00
CA PHE A 125 -18.02 19.49 0.73
C PHE A 125 -18.75 20.40 -0.24
N ILE A 126 -19.90 20.92 0.20
CA ILE A 126 -20.70 21.91 -0.51
C ILE A 126 -20.82 23.15 0.35
N GLU A 127 -20.59 24.31 -0.26
CA GLU A 127 -20.86 25.62 0.31
C GLU A 127 -21.73 26.42 -0.65
N THR A 128 -22.71 27.13 -0.11
CA THR A 128 -23.55 28.07 -0.87
C THR A 128 -23.26 29.48 -0.43
N ASP A 129 -23.37 30.46 -1.33
CA ASP A 129 -23.10 31.87 -1.00
C ASP A 129 -24.04 32.43 0.09
N LYS A 130 -25.25 31.89 0.24
CA LYS A 130 -26.22 32.26 1.28
C LYS A 130 -27.00 31.05 1.78
N PRO A 131 -27.41 31.02 3.06
CA PRO A 131 -28.27 29.95 3.57
C PRO A 131 -29.76 30.12 3.19
N ILE A 132 -30.20 31.33 2.81
CA ILE A 132 -31.61 31.64 2.49
C ILE A 132 -31.66 32.57 1.27
N TYR A 133 -32.49 32.21 0.29
CA TYR A 133 -32.68 32.95 -0.96
C TYR A 133 -34.12 33.47 -1.09
N LYS A 134 -34.25 34.63 -1.75
CA LYS A 134 -35.52 35.18 -2.23
C LYS A 134 -35.83 34.64 -3.64
N PRO A 135 -37.11 34.58 -4.03
CA PRO A 135 -37.48 34.22 -5.39
C PRO A 135 -36.76 35.06 -6.44
N GLY A 136 -36.23 34.40 -7.48
CA GLY A 136 -35.48 35.03 -8.58
C GLY A 136 -33.99 35.26 -8.32
N GLN A 137 -33.45 34.92 -7.14
CA GLN A 137 -32.01 34.95 -6.90
C GLN A 137 -31.33 33.70 -7.48
N THR A 138 -30.15 33.90 -8.10
CA THR A 138 -29.21 32.84 -8.48
C THR A 138 -28.49 32.30 -7.24
N ILE A 139 -28.23 30.99 -7.21
CA ILE A 139 -27.56 30.29 -6.11
C ILE A 139 -26.12 30.03 -6.54
N GLY A 140 -25.14 30.64 -5.86
CA GLY A 140 -23.74 30.30 -6.08
C GLY A 140 -23.36 29.09 -5.22
N ILE A 141 -22.83 28.04 -5.84
CA ILE A 141 -22.40 26.81 -5.16
C ILE A 141 -20.90 26.60 -5.40
N SER A 142 -20.16 26.35 -4.32
CA SER A 142 -18.78 25.90 -4.34
C SER A 142 -18.68 24.47 -3.82
N LEU A 143 -17.88 23.65 -4.50
CA LEU A 143 -17.62 22.25 -4.20
C LEU A 143 -16.14 22.06 -3.88
N TYR A 144 -15.85 21.21 -2.91
CA TYR A 144 -14.48 20.82 -2.57
C TYR A 144 -14.39 19.31 -2.36
N THR A 145 -13.51 18.63 -3.11
CA THR A 145 -13.25 17.20 -2.99
C THR A 145 -11.88 16.93 -2.40
N VAL A 146 -11.83 16.11 -1.35
CA VAL A 146 -10.58 15.71 -0.68
C VAL A 146 -10.53 14.21 -0.44
N ASN A 147 -9.33 13.65 -0.40
CA ASN A 147 -9.10 12.26 -0.03
C ASN A 147 -9.10 12.07 1.51
N ASN A 148 -8.77 10.86 1.98
CA ASN A 148 -8.75 10.52 3.40
C ASN A 148 -7.67 11.27 4.21
N GLU A 149 -6.59 11.71 3.58
CA GLU A 149 -5.58 12.57 4.22
C GLU A 149 -5.95 14.06 4.16
N LEU A 150 -7.19 14.38 3.76
CA LEU A 150 -7.68 15.74 3.55
C LEU A 150 -6.89 16.51 2.49
N ARG A 151 -6.26 15.79 1.55
CA ARG A 151 -5.59 16.39 0.40
C ARG A 151 -6.59 16.55 -0.75
N PRO A 152 -6.50 17.63 -1.52
CA PRO A 152 -7.36 17.81 -2.68
C PRO A 152 -7.26 16.64 -3.67
N VAL A 153 -8.41 16.23 -4.21
CA VAL A 153 -8.48 15.18 -5.23
C VAL A 153 -9.42 15.62 -6.34
N GLN A 154 -9.02 15.41 -7.59
CA GLN A 154 -9.86 15.67 -8.75
C GLN A 154 -10.86 14.51 -8.92
N GLU A 155 -12.15 14.81 -8.84
CA GLU A 155 -13.23 13.83 -8.94
C GLU A 155 -14.41 14.39 -9.73
N GLN A 156 -15.15 13.47 -10.36
CA GLN A 156 -16.43 13.81 -10.98
C GLN A 156 -17.54 13.69 -9.95
N VAL A 157 -18.29 14.78 -9.75
CA VAL A 157 -19.37 14.91 -8.78
C VAL A 157 -20.66 15.24 -9.50
N THR A 158 -21.72 14.48 -9.24
CA THR A 158 -23.08 14.84 -9.65
C THR A 158 -23.71 15.74 -8.60
N VAL A 159 -24.08 16.96 -9.00
CA VAL A 159 -24.83 17.89 -8.15
C VAL A 159 -26.30 17.87 -8.53
N GLU A 160 -27.16 17.64 -7.53
CA GLU A 160 -28.61 17.65 -7.68
C GLU A 160 -29.24 18.68 -6.75
N ILE A 161 -30.08 19.55 -7.31
CA ILE A 161 -30.89 20.47 -6.51
C ILE A 161 -32.33 19.94 -6.53
N LEU A 162 -32.93 19.85 -5.34
CA LEU A 162 -34.29 19.38 -5.15
C LEU A 162 -35.15 20.49 -4.56
N ASP A 163 -36.42 20.54 -4.95
CA ASP A 163 -37.40 21.41 -4.29
C ASP A 163 -37.81 20.86 -2.91
N ALA A 164 -38.65 21.61 -2.20
CA ALA A 164 -39.15 21.22 -0.88
C ALA A 164 -40.01 19.93 -0.88
N LYS A 165 -40.42 19.43 -2.05
CA LYS A 165 -41.17 18.18 -2.22
C LYS A 165 -40.26 17.02 -2.65
N GLY A 166 -38.95 17.24 -2.76
CA GLY A 166 -37.99 16.25 -3.24
C GLY A 166 -37.99 16.06 -4.76
N ILE A 167 -38.58 16.99 -5.52
CA ILE A 167 -38.55 16.96 -6.98
C ILE A 167 -37.24 17.58 -7.43
N LYS A 168 -36.50 16.86 -8.28
CA LYS A 168 -35.23 17.33 -8.85
C LYS A 168 -35.48 18.49 -9.82
N ILE A 169 -34.90 19.65 -9.52
CA ILE A 169 -35.00 20.86 -10.35
C ILE A 169 -33.74 21.09 -11.20
N LEU A 170 -32.59 20.57 -10.76
CA LEU A 170 -31.33 20.60 -11.47
C LEU A 170 -30.57 19.29 -11.25
N ARG A 171 -29.89 18.82 -12.29
CA ARG A 171 -28.85 17.79 -12.22
C ARG A 171 -27.72 18.18 -13.15
N THR A 172 -26.50 18.23 -12.63
CA THR A 172 -25.32 18.48 -13.44
C THR A 172 -24.14 17.67 -12.93
N ASP A 173 -23.33 17.17 -13.85
CA ASP A 173 -22.06 16.51 -13.52
C ASP A 173 -20.94 17.55 -13.66
N VAL A 174 -20.07 17.60 -12.66
CA VAL A 174 -19.00 18.59 -12.55
C VAL A 174 -17.72 17.86 -12.18
N THR A 175 -16.63 18.17 -12.86
CA THR A 175 -15.31 17.66 -12.49
C THR A 175 -14.58 18.73 -11.71
N THR A 176 -14.09 18.40 -10.52
CA THR A 176 -13.26 19.32 -9.75
C THR A 176 -11.88 19.49 -10.38
N ASP A 177 -11.24 20.63 -10.13
CA ASP A 177 -9.91 20.93 -10.67
C ASP A 177 -8.78 20.22 -9.90
N GLU A 178 -7.53 20.56 -10.22
CA GLU A 178 -6.34 20.01 -9.54
C GLU A 178 -6.26 20.37 -8.05
N TYR A 179 -7.00 21.38 -7.60
CA TYR A 179 -7.13 21.79 -6.20
C TYR A 179 -8.41 21.21 -5.57
N GLY A 180 -9.07 20.26 -6.24
CA GLY A 180 -10.30 19.65 -5.77
C GLY A 180 -11.48 20.61 -5.72
N MET A 181 -11.45 21.73 -6.45
CA MET A 181 -12.48 22.76 -6.41
C MET A 181 -13.37 22.75 -7.64
N ALA A 182 -14.64 23.11 -7.47
CA ALA A 182 -15.53 23.49 -8.58
C ALA A 182 -16.58 24.51 -8.15
N SER A 183 -17.13 25.27 -9.11
CA SER A 183 -18.15 26.29 -8.85
C SER A 183 -19.29 26.19 -9.86
N LEU A 184 -20.51 26.52 -9.39
CA LEU A 184 -21.75 26.48 -10.15
C LEU A 184 -22.62 27.71 -9.85
N GLU A 185 -23.47 28.07 -10.82
CA GLU A 185 -24.49 29.14 -10.72
C GLU A 185 -25.86 28.66 -11.21
#